data_AF-A0A972KWC1-F1
#
_entry.id   AF-A0A972KWC1-F1
#
_cell.length_a   1.000
_cell.length_b   1.000
_cell.length_c   1.000
_cell.angle_alpha   90.00
_cell.angle_beta   90.00
_cell.angle_gamma   90.00
#
_symmetry.space_group_name_H-M   'P 1'
#
loop_
_entity.id
_entity.type
_entity.pdbx_description
1 polymer ?
#
loop_
_entity_poly.entity_id
_entity_poly.type
_entity_poly.pdbx_seq_one_letter_code
_entity_poly.pdbx_strand_id
1 'polypeptide(L)'
;MKDALKAFEEVTATHATIIETDIEQPGLRADAEIRIGDEKPLLAEVKATVRPATLGNILAQIKRNPREVILVTRYITPQLAETLKSKDIPFLDTAGNIYLRTPGKFYFVMGRKEVKRHTEKPVRAFRAKGLRVLFVLLCRPDMLNAPYREIAEKAGVALGTVTNIVKDLEKLGYLYRSKAKGLMLENRNKLIDQWAEAYPIELKPELNPKRYRVDKPAWWKKKDRDWWVKNNIWLGGEAAAALLTDYLYPENVSIYCDQGIKPIVKDTYPVKDE
;
A
#
# COMPACT_ATOMS: atom_id res chain seq x y z
N MET A 1 12.71 9.37 15.20
CA MET A 1 13.41 10.06 16.31
C MET A 1 14.65 9.31 16.79
N LYS A 2 14.55 8.10 17.36
CA LYS A 2 15.71 7.33 17.86
C LYS A 2 16.86 7.20 16.86
N ASP A 3 16.56 6.81 15.61
CA ASP A 3 17.57 6.73 14.54
C ASP A 3 18.25 8.09 14.25
N ALA A 4 17.53 9.20 14.33
CA ALA A 4 18.08 10.54 14.09
C ALA A 4 18.97 11.00 15.25
N LEU A 5 18.59 10.69 16.50
CA LEU A 5 19.44 10.96 17.67
C LEU A 5 20.71 10.11 17.63
N LYS A 6 20.60 8.83 17.28
CA LYS A 6 21.78 7.98 17.09
C LYS A 6 22.71 8.52 16.00
N ALA A 7 22.15 8.92 14.85
CA ALA A 7 22.95 9.54 13.78
C ALA A 7 23.60 10.86 14.25
N PHE A 8 22.90 11.66 15.07
CA PHE A 8 23.46 12.85 15.69
C PHE A 8 24.65 12.51 16.60
N GLU A 9 24.52 11.52 17.48
CA GLU A 9 25.60 11.06 18.38
C GLU A 9 26.81 10.55 17.60
N GLU A 10 26.59 9.72 16.58
CA GLU A 10 27.64 9.17 15.71
C GLU A 10 28.42 10.27 14.99
N VAL A 11 27.74 11.35 14.59
CA VAL A 11 28.34 12.45 13.81
C VAL A 11 29.03 13.48 14.69
N THR A 12 28.51 13.72 15.90
CA THR A 12 28.93 14.85 16.75
C THR A 12 29.68 14.43 18.00
N ALA A 13 29.72 13.13 18.32
CA ALA A 13 30.19 12.60 19.60
C ALA A 13 29.54 13.26 20.84
N THR A 14 28.37 13.91 20.66
CA THR A 14 27.59 14.50 21.75
C THR A 14 26.39 13.59 22.02
N HIS A 15 26.20 13.19 23.28
CA HIS A 15 25.06 12.37 23.70
C HIS A 15 23.73 13.11 23.53
N ALA A 16 22.68 12.41 23.10
CA ALA A 16 21.34 12.98 22.98
C ALA A 16 20.28 12.01 23.52
N THR A 17 19.43 12.49 24.42
CA THR A 17 18.42 11.67 25.12
C THR A 17 17.01 12.18 24.89
N ILE A 18 16.05 11.26 24.91
CA ILE A 18 14.63 11.58 24.95
C ILE A 18 14.24 11.68 26.42
N ILE A 19 13.67 12.80 26.84
CA ILE A 19 13.19 13.03 28.20
C ILE A 19 11.75 12.53 28.32
N GLU A 20 10.89 13.00 27.43
CA GLU A 20 9.45 12.72 27.42
C GLU A 20 8.94 12.64 25.98
N THR A 21 7.86 11.89 25.76
CA THR A 21 7.15 11.80 24.47
C THR A 21 5.71 12.25 24.64
N ASP A 22 5.08 12.70 23.56
CA ASP A 22 3.66 13.08 23.51
C ASP A 22 3.30 14.22 24.49
N ILE A 23 3.98 15.37 24.32
CA ILE A 23 3.81 16.53 25.20
C ILE A 23 2.55 17.29 24.81
N GLU A 24 1.55 17.28 25.69
CA GLU A 24 0.33 18.05 25.56
C GLU A 24 0.06 18.85 26.85
N GLN A 25 0.42 20.14 26.83
CA GLN A 25 0.12 21.10 27.90
C GLN A 25 -0.55 22.35 27.31
N PRO A 26 -1.29 23.14 28.10
CA PRO A 26 -1.90 24.38 27.62
C PRO A 26 -0.87 25.31 26.97
N GLY A 27 -0.96 25.48 25.65
CA GLY A 27 -0.04 26.33 24.87
C GLY A 27 1.31 25.68 24.50
N LEU A 28 1.54 24.41 24.82
CA LEU A 28 2.75 23.67 24.50
C LEU A 28 2.39 22.31 23.88
N ARG A 29 2.76 22.08 22.63
CA ARG A 29 2.51 20.79 21.96
C ARG A 29 3.70 20.36 21.11
N ALA A 30 4.21 19.15 21.37
CA ALA A 30 5.29 18.55 20.62
C ALA A 30 5.27 17.01 20.73
N ASP A 31 5.87 16.32 19.75
CA ASP A 31 5.94 14.86 19.74
C ASP A 31 6.90 14.31 20.81
N ALA A 32 7.90 15.11 21.22
CA ALA A 32 8.81 14.77 22.32
C ALA A 32 9.54 15.98 22.89
N GLU A 33 10.21 15.79 24.02
CA GLU A 33 11.27 16.66 24.53
C GLU A 33 12.59 15.88 24.57
N ILE A 34 13.65 16.50 24.08
CA ILE A 34 14.98 15.90 24.00
C ILE A 34 16.01 16.79 24.68
N ARG A 35 17.11 16.19 25.13
CA ARG A 35 18.28 16.88 25.66
C ARG A 35 19.52 16.49 24.86
N ILE A 36 20.32 17.49 24.50
CA ILE A 36 21.56 17.33 23.74
C ILE A 36 22.72 17.77 24.62
N GLY A 37 23.59 16.82 25.00
CA GLY A 37 24.62 17.01 26.01
C GLY A 37 24.01 17.53 27.33
N ASP A 38 24.64 18.56 27.89
CA ASP A 38 24.20 19.22 29.13
C ASP A 38 23.38 20.50 28.86
N GLU A 39 22.91 20.70 27.62
CA GLU A 39 22.12 21.87 27.24
C GLU A 39 20.68 21.79 27.76
N LYS A 40 19.97 22.93 27.71
CA LYS A 40 18.55 22.99 28.06
C LYS A 40 17.71 22.06 27.14
N PRO A 41 16.66 21.41 27.66
CA PRO A 41 15.77 20.59 26.85
C PRO A 41 15.08 21.36 25.72
N LEU A 42 14.98 20.72 24.56
CA LEU A 42 14.34 21.22 23.35
C LEU A 42 13.10 20.38 23.06
N LEU A 43 12.04 21.02 22.58
CA LEU A 43 10.92 20.29 22.03
C LEU A 43 11.28 19.72 20.67
N ALA A 44 10.78 18.53 20.33
CA ALA A 44 11.01 17.88 19.06
C ALA A 44 9.68 17.66 18.33
N GLU A 45 9.61 18.14 17.09
CA GLU A 45 8.52 17.83 16.18
C GLU A 45 9.01 16.78 15.17
N VAL A 46 8.38 15.61 15.17
CA VAL A 46 8.77 14.46 14.37
C VAL A 46 7.87 14.35 13.13
N LYS A 47 8.47 14.50 11.95
CA LYS A 47 7.77 14.32 10.67
C LYS A 47 8.45 13.24 9.84
N ALA A 48 7.67 12.24 9.38
CA ALA A 48 8.21 11.17 8.55
C ALA A 48 8.79 11.69 7.22
N THR A 49 8.21 12.75 6.66
CA THR A 49 8.70 13.42 5.45
C THR A 49 8.31 14.89 5.48
N VAL A 50 9.24 15.76 5.09
CA VAL A 50 9.01 17.20 4.96
C VAL A 50 9.06 17.54 3.47
N ARG A 51 7.97 18.12 2.94
CA ARG A 51 7.86 18.52 1.54
C ARG A 51 7.73 20.05 1.47
N PRO A 52 8.16 20.70 0.38
CA PRO A 52 7.98 22.15 0.22
C PRO A 52 6.53 22.60 0.45
N ALA A 53 5.55 21.84 -0.03
CA ALA A 53 4.13 22.12 0.15
C ALA A 53 3.63 22.02 1.61
N THR A 54 4.25 21.18 2.44
CA THR A 54 3.85 21.00 3.85
C THR A 54 4.70 21.83 4.81
N LEU A 55 5.84 22.36 4.34
CA LEU A 55 6.78 23.10 5.16
C LEU A 55 6.12 24.29 5.85
N GLY A 56 5.33 25.09 5.12
CA GLY A 56 4.67 26.28 5.69
C GLY A 56 3.86 25.99 6.96
N ASN A 57 3.07 24.92 6.94
CA ASN A 57 2.26 24.50 8.09
C ASN A 57 3.12 24.03 9.26
N ILE A 58 4.18 23.26 8.99
CA ILE A 58 5.13 22.79 10.01
C ILE A 58 5.81 23.99 10.68
N LEU A 59 6.22 25.00 9.89
CA LEU A 59 6.86 26.19 10.43
C LEU A 59 5.91 27.03 11.29
N ALA A 60 4.64 27.14 10.87
CA ALA A 60 3.62 27.83 11.65
C ALA A 60 3.39 27.15 13.01
N GLN A 61 3.42 25.82 13.06
CA GLN A 61 3.30 25.05 14.30
C GLN A 61 4.52 25.23 15.20
N ILE A 62 5.73 25.13 14.64
CA ILE A 62 6.99 25.37 15.37
C ILE A 62 6.99 26.76 16.02
N LYS A 63 6.59 27.80 15.28
CA LYS A 63 6.57 29.18 15.78
C LYS A 63 5.51 29.46 16.85
N ARG A 64 4.46 28.63 16.95
CA ARG A 64 3.42 28.78 17.98
C ARG A 64 3.86 28.26 19.34
N ASN A 65 4.87 27.41 19.38
CA ASN A 65 5.41 26.93 20.65
C ASN A 65 6.24 28.04 21.33
N PRO A 66 6.04 28.28 22.64
CA PRO A 66 6.81 29.29 23.37
C PRO A 66 8.26 28.86 23.66
N ARG A 67 8.61 27.61 23.37
CA ARG A 67 9.95 27.03 23.54
C ARG A 67 10.55 26.68 22.18
N GLU A 68 11.88 26.60 22.12
CA GLU A 68 12.58 26.16 20.91
C GLU A 68 12.17 24.73 20.51
N VAL A 69 11.84 24.56 19.23
CA VAL A 69 11.43 23.29 18.64
C VAL A 69 12.42 22.89 17.55
N ILE A 70 12.96 21.68 17.66
CA ILE A 70 13.79 21.05 16.65
C ILE A 70 12.95 20.12 15.76
N LEU A 71 13.13 20.26 14.45
CA LEU A 71 12.47 19.40 13.47
C LEU A 71 13.25 18.11 13.29
N VAL A 72 12.64 16.97 13.60
CA VAL A 72 13.22 15.64 13.41
C VAL A 72 12.53 14.95 12.24
N THR A 73 13.29 14.58 11.21
CA THR A 73 12.72 13.92 10.02
C THR A 73 13.58 12.75 9.57
N ARG A 74 13.04 11.98 8.62
CA ARG A 74 13.79 10.89 8.01
C ARG A 74 15.00 11.41 7.24
N TYR A 75 14.79 12.38 6.35
CA TYR A 75 15.85 12.95 5.52
C TYR A 75 15.54 14.39 5.17
N ILE A 76 16.58 15.24 5.16
CA ILE A 76 16.52 16.63 4.71
C ILE A 76 17.37 16.77 3.45
N THR A 77 16.74 17.20 2.36
CA THR A 77 17.46 17.50 1.12
C THR A 77 18.33 18.74 1.29
N PRO A 78 19.45 18.88 0.54
CA PRO A 78 20.31 20.06 0.63
C PRO A 78 19.56 21.39 0.48
N GLN A 79 18.63 21.48 -0.47
CA GLN A 79 17.82 22.69 -0.71
C GLN A 79 16.90 23.02 0.49
N LEU A 80 16.34 21.98 1.11
CA LEU A 80 15.51 22.16 2.30
C LEU A 80 16.35 22.55 3.51
N ALA A 81 17.54 21.96 3.68
CA ALA A 81 18.48 22.33 4.73
C ALA A 81 18.87 23.81 4.65
N GLU A 82 19.18 24.32 3.46
CA GLU A 82 19.46 25.74 3.23
C GLU A 82 18.26 26.63 3.60
N THR A 83 17.05 26.20 3.23
CA THR A 83 15.81 26.93 3.53
C THR A 83 15.51 26.96 5.03
N LEU A 84 15.73 25.85 5.75
CA LEU A 84 15.52 25.77 7.20
C LEU A 84 16.58 26.60 7.93
N LYS A 85 17.84 26.52 7.50
CA LYS A 85 18.95 27.30 8.04
C LYS A 85 18.75 28.81 7.89
N SER A 86 18.34 29.28 6.70
CA SER A 86 18.13 30.72 6.47
C SER A 86 17.01 31.32 7.33
N LYS A 87 16.12 30.47 7.84
CA LYS A 87 15.04 30.81 8.76
C LYS A 87 15.35 30.49 10.22
N ASP A 88 16.59 30.08 10.52
CA ASP A 88 17.08 29.68 11.83
C ASP A 88 16.23 28.58 12.51
N ILE A 89 15.76 27.61 11.73
CA ILE A 89 14.95 26.50 12.26
C ILE A 89 15.85 25.29 12.49
N PRO A 90 16.03 24.85 13.75
CA PRO A 90 16.88 23.71 14.03
C PRO A 90 16.28 22.41 13.49
N PHE A 91 17.15 21.52 13.01
CA PHE A 91 16.74 20.23 12.46
C PHE A 91 17.76 19.11 12.69
N LEU A 92 17.24 17.88 12.64
CA LEU A 92 17.97 16.63 12.71
C LEU A 92 17.37 15.64 11.70
N ASP A 93 18.20 14.87 11.00
CA ASP A 93 17.73 13.75 10.19
C ASP A 93 18.45 12.42 10.48
N THR A 94 17.92 11.32 9.92
CA THR A 94 18.48 9.97 10.14
C THR A 94 19.78 9.71 9.37
N ALA A 95 20.16 10.59 8.45
CA ALA A 95 21.45 10.52 7.75
C ALA A 95 22.55 11.29 8.50
N GLY A 96 22.20 12.04 9.56
CA GLY A 96 23.10 12.88 10.33
C GLY A 96 23.28 14.28 9.74
N ASN A 97 22.34 14.76 8.91
CA ASN A 97 22.27 16.19 8.58
C ASN A 97 21.66 16.95 9.75
N ILE A 98 22.32 18.01 10.17
CA ILE A 98 22.07 18.72 11.42
C ILE A 98 22.20 20.22 11.19
N TYR A 99 21.26 20.98 11.73
CA TYR A 99 21.44 22.39 12.02
C TYR A 99 20.89 22.63 13.42
N LEU A 100 21.75 23.01 14.37
CA LEU A 100 21.33 23.35 15.71
C LEU A 100 22.27 24.38 16.30
N ARG A 101 21.72 25.48 16.79
CA ARG A 101 22.43 26.48 17.58
C ARG A 101 21.90 26.43 19.00
N THR A 102 22.81 26.26 19.96
CA THR A 102 22.55 26.40 21.39
C THR A 102 23.48 27.50 21.94
N PRO A 103 23.25 28.03 23.14
CA PRO A 103 24.11 29.07 23.71
C PRO A 103 25.60 28.69 23.74
N GLY A 104 25.94 27.41 24.00
CA GLY A 104 27.32 26.94 24.10
C GLY A 104 27.88 26.27 22.84
N LYS A 105 27.03 25.81 21.91
CA LYS A 105 27.44 24.92 20.80
C LYS A 105 26.71 25.21 19.50
N PHE A 106 27.42 25.05 18.39
CA PHE A 106 26.87 25.14 17.04
C PHE A 106 27.15 23.86 16.27
N TYR A 107 26.09 23.17 15.89
CA TYR A 107 26.13 21.95 15.10
C TYR A 107 25.64 22.23 13.69
N PHE A 108 26.50 22.01 12.71
CA PHE A 108 26.13 22.18 11.31
C PHE A 108 26.77 21.12 10.41
N VAL A 109 25.92 20.23 9.88
CA VAL A 109 26.31 19.14 9.01
C VAL A 109 25.29 19.03 7.88
N MET A 110 25.75 19.12 6.63
CA MET A 110 24.90 18.97 5.45
C MET A 110 25.55 18.08 4.40
N GLY A 111 24.75 17.61 3.45
CA GLY A 111 25.23 16.87 2.28
C GLY A 111 25.42 15.36 2.53
N ARG A 112 25.13 14.87 3.74
CA ARG A 112 25.06 13.42 3.99
C ARG A 112 23.87 12.87 3.22
N LYS A 113 24.09 11.79 2.49
CA LYS A 113 23.05 11.15 1.68
C LYS A 113 22.21 10.24 2.55
N GLU A 114 20.91 10.21 2.28
CA GLU A 114 20.03 9.23 2.89
C GLU A 114 20.57 7.82 2.60
N VAL A 115 20.89 7.07 3.66
CA VAL A 115 21.04 5.63 3.53
C VAL A 115 19.64 5.12 3.22
N LYS A 116 19.37 4.81 1.95
CA LYS A 116 18.11 4.21 1.52
C LYS A 116 17.97 2.86 2.20
N ARG A 117 17.49 2.83 3.45
CA ARG A 117 16.84 1.65 4.01
C ARG A 117 15.71 1.37 3.03
N HIS A 118 15.76 0.23 2.37
CA HIS A 118 14.71 -0.22 1.49
C HIS A 118 13.40 -0.23 2.30
N THR A 119 12.63 0.86 2.26
CA THR A 119 11.23 0.76 2.64
C THR A 119 10.65 -0.22 1.65
N GLU A 120 10.21 -1.35 2.18
CA GLU A 120 9.52 -2.34 1.38
C GLU A 120 8.43 -1.62 0.61
N LYS A 121 8.52 -1.65 -0.73
CA LYS A 121 7.45 -1.10 -1.56
C LYS A 121 6.16 -1.82 -1.14
N PRO A 122 5.03 -1.11 -1.05
CA PRO A 122 3.77 -1.75 -0.74
C PRO A 122 3.57 -2.92 -1.71
N VAL A 123 3.18 -4.07 -1.17
CA VAL A 123 2.92 -5.27 -1.98
C VAL A 123 1.80 -4.96 -2.95
N ARG A 124 2.09 -4.99 -4.25
CA ARG A 124 1.12 -4.70 -5.33
C ARG A 124 0.38 -5.95 -5.78
N ALA A 125 0.91 -7.14 -5.45
CA ALA A 125 0.31 -8.44 -5.74
C ALA A 125 -1.18 -8.52 -5.37
N PHE A 126 -1.57 -7.93 -4.24
CA PHE A 126 -2.93 -8.00 -3.71
C PHE A 126 -3.74 -6.71 -3.94
N ARG A 127 -3.34 -5.84 -4.87
CA ARG A 127 -4.15 -4.71 -5.35
C ARG A 127 -4.90 -5.10 -6.62
N ALA A 128 -5.91 -4.34 -7.04
CA ALA A 128 -6.78 -4.67 -8.18
C ALA A 128 -6.05 -5.26 -9.42
N LYS A 129 -5.04 -4.55 -9.94
CA LYS A 129 -4.25 -5.03 -11.10
C LYS A 129 -3.43 -6.28 -10.79
N GLY A 130 -2.92 -6.40 -9.56
CA GLY A 130 -2.21 -7.59 -9.09
C GLY A 130 -3.13 -8.80 -9.00
N LEU A 131 -4.35 -8.62 -8.49
CA LEU A 131 -5.36 -9.67 -8.42
C LEU A 131 -5.78 -10.17 -9.81
N ARG A 132 -5.83 -9.31 -10.83
CA ARG A 132 -6.05 -9.74 -12.21
C ARG A 132 -4.93 -10.65 -12.73
N VAL A 133 -3.67 -10.31 -12.45
CA VAL A 133 -2.52 -11.16 -12.81
C VAL A 133 -2.55 -12.48 -12.05
N LEU A 134 -2.78 -12.43 -10.74
CA LEU A 134 -2.89 -13.62 -9.90
C LEU A 134 -4.00 -14.56 -10.36
N PHE A 135 -5.16 -14.02 -10.73
CA PHE A 135 -6.27 -14.81 -11.26
C PHE A 135 -5.84 -15.62 -12.49
N VAL A 136 -5.14 -14.99 -13.44
CA VAL A 136 -4.58 -15.68 -14.62
C VAL A 136 -3.63 -16.79 -14.18
N LEU A 137 -2.65 -16.50 -13.31
CA LEU A 137 -1.65 -17.50 -12.89
C LEU A 137 -2.26 -18.66 -12.10
N LEU A 138 -3.30 -18.40 -11.29
CA LEU A 138 -3.98 -19.41 -10.47
C LEU A 138 -4.88 -20.32 -11.32
N CYS A 139 -5.55 -19.77 -12.34
CA CYS A 139 -6.43 -20.50 -13.24
C CYS A 139 -5.69 -21.20 -14.39
N ARG A 140 -4.51 -20.68 -14.78
CA ARG A 140 -3.72 -21.16 -15.93
C ARG A 140 -2.27 -21.44 -15.49
N PRO A 141 -1.98 -22.65 -14.97
CA PRO A 141 -0.61 -23.00 -14.56
C PRO A 141 0.43 -22.89 -15.68
N ASP A 142 0.01 -23.06 -16.94
CA ASP A 142 0.83 -22.85 -18.13
C ASP A 142 1.35 -21.42 -18.26
N MET A 143 0.62 -20.43 -17.71
CA MET A 143 0.99 -19.02 -17.76
C MET A 143 2.15 -18.64 -16.83
N LEU A 144 2.54 -19.50 -15.88
CA LEU A 144 3.69 -19.24 -15.00
C LEU A 144 4.99 -19.06 -15.78
N ASN A 145 5.13 -19.77 -16.90
CA ASN A 145 6.32 -19.74 -17.76
C ASN A 145 6.06 -19.10 -19.13
N ALA A 146 4.87 -18.51 -19.32
CA ALA A 146 4.54 -17.79 -20.54
C ALA A 146 5.26 -16.43 -20.62
N PRO A 147 5.43 -15.85 -21.82
CA PRO A 147 5.95 -14.49 -21.96
C PRO A 147 5.10 -13.48 -21.18
N TYR A 148 5.74 -12.56 -20.46
CA TYR A 148 5.01 -11.57 -19.64
C TYR A 148 4.02 -10.71 -20.44
N ARG A 149 4.24 -10.56 -21.74
CA ARG A 149 3.31 -9.87 -22.65
C ARG A 149 1.98 -10.62 -22.80
N GLU A 150 2.03 -11.94 -22.86
CA GLU A 150 0.85 -12.79 -22.94
C GLU A 150 0.06 -12.76 -21.61
N ILE A 151 0.79 -12.86 -20.49
CA ILE A 151 0.18 -12.72 -19.15
C ILE A 151 -0.51 -11.35 -19.01
N ALA A 152 0.16 -10.29 -19.48
CA ALA A 152 -0.38 -8.93 -19.44
C ALA A 152 -1.66 -8.77 -20.26
N GLU A 153 -1.70 -9.37 -21.46
CA GLU A 153 -2.87 -9.38 -22.32
C GLU A 153 -4.05 -10.13 -21.66
N LYS A 154 -3.83 -11.36 -21.18
CA LYS A 154 -4.87 -12.16 -20.51
C LYS A 154 -5.39 -11.50 -19.23
N ALA A 155 -4.50 -10.86 -18.48
CA ALA A 155 -4.88 -10.13 -17.28
C ALA A 155 -5.46 -8.73 -17.58
N GLY A 156 -5.33 -8.23 -18.81
CA GLY A 156 -5.73 -6.87 -19.21
C GLY A 156 -5.02 -5.77 -18.42
N VAL A 157 -3.70 -5.90 -18.24
CA VAL A 157 -2.85 -4.94 -17.52
C VAL A 157 -1.64 -4.54 -18.37
N ALA A 158 -0.94 -3.47 -18.00
CA ALA A 158 0.32 -3.09 -18.65
C ALA A 158 1.44 -4.09 -18.34
N LEU A 159 2.34 -4.35 -19.30
CA LEU A 159 3.48 -5.28 -19.16
C LEU A 159 4.31 -5.06 -17.89
N GLY A 160 4.63 -3.80 -17.57
CA GLY A 160 5.39 -3.45 -16.37
C GLY A 160 4.69 -3.84 -15.07
N THR A 161 3.36 -4.03 -15.09
CA THR A 161 2.60 -4.56 -13.95
C THR A 161 3.01 -5.99 -13.68
N VAL A 162 3.01 -6.87 -14.69
CA VAL A 162 3.36 -8.29 -14.54
C VAL A 162 4.74 -8.45 -13.91
N THR A 163 5.74 -7.71 -14.41
CA THR A 163 7.10 -7.72 -13.85
C THR A 163 7.13 -7.38 -12.36
N ASN A 164 6.33 -6.40 -11.95
CA ASN A 164 6.24 -5.98 -10.55
C ASN A 164 5.53 -7.02 -9.69
N ILE A 165 4.45 -7.63 -10.19
CA ILE A 165 3.69 -8.64 -9.46
C ILE A 165 4.51 -9.92 -9.27
N VAL A 166 5.22 -10.39 -10.31
CA VAL A 166 6.10 -11.56 -10.17
C VAL A 166 7.19 -11.32 -9.12
N LYS A 167 7.81 -10.13 -9.11
CA LYS A 167 8.80 -9.75 -8.09
C LYS A 167 8.21 -9.73 -6.67
N ASP A 168 7.01 -9.19 -6.52
CA ASP A 168 6.33 -9.15 -5.23
C ASP A 168 6.02 -10.58 -4.75
N LEU A 169 5.59 -11.48 -5.64
CA LEU A 169 5.30 -12.88 -5.31
C LEU A 169 6.56 -13.71 -5.01
N GLU A 170 7.66 -13.49 -5.73
CA GLU A 170 8.97 -14.09 -5.42
C GLU A 170 9.43 -13.63 -4.02
N LYS A 171 9.31 -12.33 -3.72
CA LYS A 171 9.66 -11.77 -2.41
C LYS A 171 8.82 -12.36 -1.27
N LEU A 172 7.54 -12.60 -1.51
CA LEU A 172 6.60 -13.16 -0.53
C LEU A 172 6.70 -14.69 -0.40
N GLY A 173 7.54 -15.35 -1.20
CA GLY A 173 7.68 -16.81 -1.17
C GLY A 173 6.52 -17.57 -1.80
N TYR A 174 5.74 -16.93 -2.67
CA TYR A 174 4.70 -17.59 -3.48
C TYR A 174 5.23 -18.08 -4.82
N LEU A 175 6.36 -17.56 -5.27
CA LEU A 175 7.03 -18.00 -6.50
C LEU A 175 8.50 -18.30 -6.24
N TYR A 176 9.01 -19.34 -6.88
CA TYR A 176 10.43 -19.66 -6.92
C TYR A 176 10.86 -20.10 -8.31
N ARG A 177 12.16 -20.00 -8.60
CA ARG A 177 12.74 -20.45 -9.86
C ARG A 177 13.38 -21.83 -9.70
N SER A 178 12.83 -22.80 -10.40
CA SER A 178 13.38 -24.14 -10.58
C SER A 178 14.28 -24.19 -11.82
N LYS A 179 15.45 -24.82 -11.70
CA LYS A 179 16.35 -25.05 -12.84
C LYS A 179 15.72 -25.91 -13.94
N ALA A 180 14.84 -26.84 -13.57
CA ALA A 180 14.24 -27.80 -14.50
C ALA A 180 12.88 -27.37 -15.07
N LYS A 181 12.11 -26.59 -14.29
CA LYS A 181 10.70 -26.27 -14.59
C LYS A 181 10.40 -24.78 -14.70
N GLY A 182 11.43 -23.93 -14.68
CA GLY A 182 11.27 -22.48 -14.70
C GLY A 182 10.59 -21.95 -13.43
N LEU A 183 9.71 -20.97 -13.58
CA LEU A 183 8.96 -20.36 -12.49
C LEU A 183 7.90 -21.34 -11.97
N MET A 184 7.87 -21.53 -10.65
CA MET A 184 6.96 -22.44 -9.97
C MET A 184 6.21 -21.72 -8.85
N LEU A 185 4.95 -22.12 -8.66
CA LEU A 185 4.08 -21.60 -7.60
C LEU A 185 4.24 -22.43 -6.33
N GLU A 186 4.49 -21.76 -5.21
CA GLU A 186 4.58 -22.32 -3.87
C GLU A 186 3.41 -21.83 -3.02
N ASN A 187 2.98 -22.61 -2.03
CA ASN A 187 1.87 -22.24 -1.13
C ASN A 187 0.59 -21.80 -1.87
N ARG A 188 0.22 -22.52 -2.95
CA ARG A 188 -0.91 -22.17 -3.82
C ARG A 188 -2.22 -21.93 -3.06
N ASN A 189 -2.54 -22.77 -2.07
CA ASN A 189 -3.78 -22.64 -1.29
C ASN A 189 -3.80 -21.32 -0.51
N LYS A 190 -2.72 -21.00 0.19
CA LYS A 190 -2.58 -19.72 0.88
C LYS A 190 -2.67 -18.52 -0.07
N LEU A 191 -2.15 -18.66 -1.29
CA LEU A 191 -2.28 -17.60 -2.29
C LEU A 191 -3.73 -17.43 -2.78
N ILE A 192 -4.49 -18.52 -2.90
CA ILE A 192 -5.92 -18.48 -3.21
C ILE A 192 -6.68 -17.81 -2.08
N ASP A 193 -6.39 -18.14 -0.83
CA ASP A 193 -7.03 -17.53 0.34
C ASP A 193 -6.81 -16.01 0.35
N GLN A 194 -5.55 -15.58 0.18
CA GLN A 194 -5.21 -14.14 0.09
C GLN A 194 -5.88 -13.45 -1.12
N TRP A 195 -5.97 -14.14 -2.26
CA TRP A 195 -6.67 -13.61 -3.42
C TRP A 195 -8.17 -13.43 -3.13
N ALA A 196 -8.80 -14.41 -2.49
CA ALA A 196 -10.21 -14.40 -2.14
C ALA A 196 -10.54 -13.30 -1.11
N GLU A 197 -9.67 -13.10 -0.11
CA GLU A 197 -9.80 -12.02 0.88
C GLU A 197 -9.70 -10.63 0.25
N ALA A 198 -8.74 -10.43 -0.66
CA ALA A 198 -8.49 -9.13 -1.27
C ALA A 198 -9.49 -8.79 -2.39
N TYR A 199 -10.01 -9.80 -3.10
CA TYR A 199 -10.94 -9.62 -4.23
C TYR A 199 -12.13 -8.67 -3.96
N PRO A 200 -12.95 -8.84 -2.90
CA PRO A 200 -14.10 -7.98 -2.66
C PRO A 200 -13.73 -6.54 -2.33
N ILE A 201 -12.53 -6.30 -1.78
CA ILE A 201 -12.06 -4.98 -1.33
C ILE A 201 -11.39 -4.23 -2.48
N GLU A 202 -10.55 -4.93 -3.24
CA GLU A 202 -9.60 -4.30 -4.17
C GLU A 202 -10.08 -4.37 -5.62
N LEU A 203 -10.58 -5.53 -6.09
CA LEU A 203 -10.89 -5.72 -7.51
C LEU A 203 -12.38 -5.58 -7.80
N LYS A 204 -13.26 -6.17 -6.99
CA LYS A 204 -14.70 -6.18 -7.24
C LYS A 204 -15.31 -4.77 -7.45
N PRO A 205 -14.92 -3.72 -6.70
CA PRO A 205 -15.44 -2.37 -6.94
C PRO A 205 -15.06 -1.80 -8.31
N GLU A 206 -13.85 -2.08 -8.80
CA GLU A 206 -13.38 -1.61 -10.11
C GLU A 206 -14.09 -2.30 -11.29
N LEU A 207 -14.73 -3.45 -11.06
CA LEU A 207 -15.52 -4.14 -12.08
C LEU A 207 -16.87 -3.46 -12.36
N ASN A 208 -17.24 -2.43 -11.58
CA ASN A 208 -18.52 -1.71 -11.70
C ASN A 208 -19.74 -2.67 -11.79
N PRO A 209 -19.92 -3.55 -10.79
CA PRO A 209 -20.98 -4.55 -10.83
C PRO A 209 -22.36 -3.88 -10.86
N LYS A 210 -23.23 -4.36 -11.75
CA LYS A 210 -24.63 -3.91 -11.83
C LYS A 210 -25.52 -4.85 -11.02
N ARG A 211 -26.47 -4.28 -10.27
CA ARG A 211 -27.40 -5.03 -9.42
C ARG A 211 -28.81 -4.99 -10.00
N TYR A 212 -29.49 -6.12 -9.90
CA TYR A 212 -30.86 -6.29 -10.38
C TYR A 212 -31.64 -7.17 -9.43
N ARG A 213 -32.91 -6.85 -9.23
CA ARG A 213 -33.91 -7.74 -8.63
C ARG A 213 -34.62 -8.51 -9.71
N VAL A 214 -34.93 -9.77 -9.41
CA VAL A 214 -35.60 -10.69 -10.34
C VAL A 214 -36.72 -11.41 -9.61
N ASP A 215 -37.86 -11.59 -10.26
CA ASP A 215 -39.04 -12.23 -9.64
C ASP A 215 -38.86 -13.74 -9.46
N LYS A 216 -37.94 -14.35 -10.21
CA LYS A 216 -37.69 -15.79 -10.25
C LYS A 216 -36.27 -16.10 -9.76
N PRO A 217 -36.01 -16.24 -8.46
CA PRO A 217 -34.65 -16.39 -7.92
C PRO A 217 -33.91 -17.65 -8.40
N ALA A 218 -34.63 -18.72 -8.76
CA ALA A 218 -34.06 -19.99 -9.23
C ALA A 218 -33.86 -20.08 -10.76
N TRP A 219 -33.96 -18.98 -11.51
CA TRP A 219 -33.87 -18.97 -12.98
C TRP A 219 -32.59 -19.64 -13.51
N TRP A 220 -31.48 -19.46 -12.82
CA TRP A 220 -30.15 -19.94 -13.20
C TRP A 220 -30.03 -21.47 -13.15
N LYS A 221 -30.82 -22.15 -12.31
CA LYS A 221 -30.85 -23.62 -12.22
C LYS A 221 -31.46 -24.29 -13.45
N LYS A 222 -32.22 -23.54 -14.26
CA LYS A 222 -32.89 -24.05 -15.46
C LYS A 222 -32.02 -24.03 -16.71
N LYS A 223 -30.75 -23.58 -16.58
CA LYS A 223 -29.81 -23.43 -17.69
C LYS A 223 -28.80 -24.55 -17.68
N ASP A 224 -28.64 -25.22 -18.81
CA ASP A 224 -27.60 -26.22 -19.01
C ASP A 224 -26.25 -25.56 -19.35
N ARG A 225 -25.20 -26.39 -19.39
CA ARG A 225 -23.83 -25.96 -19.72
C ARG A 225 -23.76 -25.29 -21.09
N ASP A 226 -24.45 -25.83 -22.08
CA ASP A 226 -24.39 -25.34 -23.46
C ASP A 226 -24.96 -23.94 -23.58
N TRP A 227 -26.02 -23.63 -22.83
CA TRP A 227 -26.56 -22.28 -22.75
C TRP A 227 -25.55 -21.29 -22.15
N TRP A 228 -24.89 -21.63 -21.04
CA TRP A 228 -23.88 -20.74 -20.41
C TRP A 228 -22.69 -20.47 -21.35
N VAL A 229 -22.16 -21.53 -21.98
CA VAL A 229 -21.03 -21.43 -22.90
C VAL A 229 -21.40 -20.62 -24.14
N LYS A 230 -22.55 -20.89 -24.76
CA LYS A 230 -23.02 -20.18 -25.95
C LYS A 230 -23.17 -18.67 -25.72
N ASN A 231 -23.59 -18.28 -24.52
CA ASN A 231 -23.80 -16.87 -24.18
C ASN A 231 -22.55 -16.21 -23.56
N ASN A 232 -21.45 -16.96 -23.37
CA ASN A 232 -20.24 -16.50 -22.68
C ASN A 232 -20.55 -15.86 -21.32
N ILE A 233 -21.34 -16.58 -20.51
CA ILE A 233 -21.71 -16.18 -19.16
C ILE A 233 -21.17 -17.19 -18.16
N TRP A 234 -20.61 -16.69 -17.06
CA TRP A 234 -20.02 -17.50 -16.00
C TRP A 234 -20.72 -17.22 -14.68
N LEU A 235 -21.13 -18.29 -13.98
CA LEU A 235 -21.62 -18.19 -12.61
C LEU A 235 -20.45 -17.96 -11.65
N GLY A 236 -20.69 -17.12 -10.64
CA GLY A 236 -19.77 -16.92 -9.52
C GLY A 236 -20.49 -16.77 -8.19
N GLY A 237 -19.71 -16.53 -7.14
CA GLY A 237 -20.25 -16.34 -5.79
C GLY A 237 -21.07 -17.53 -5.30
N GLU A 238 -22.14 -17.24 -4.57
CA GLU A 238 -22.99 -18.25 -3.94
C GLU A 238 -23.63 -19.22 -4.95
N ALA A 239 -24.09 -18.74 -6.11
CA ALA A 239 -24.71 -19.61 -7.11
C ALA A 239 -23.72 -20.63 -7.71
N ALA A 240 -22.47 -20.23 -7.94
CA ALA A 240 -21.43 -21.18 -8.35
C ALA A 240 -21.06 -22.14 -7.22
N ALA A 241 -20.92 -21.63 -5.99
CA ALA A 241 -20.62 -22.47 -4.83
C ALA A 241 -21.72 -23.52 -4.59
N ALA A 242 -23.00 -23.14 -4.70
CA ALA A 242 -24.13 -24.05 -4.57
C ALA A 242 -24.09 -25.20 -5.60
N LEU A 243 -23.68 -24.94 -6.86
CA LEU A 243 -23.51 -25.99 -7.86
C LEU A 243 -22.34 -26.94 -7.56
N LEU A 244 -21.29 -26.43 -6.93
CA LEU A 244 -20.07 -27.21 -6.64
C LEU A 244 -20.19 -28.03 -5.35
N THR A 245 -20.94 -27.55 -4.36
CA THR A 245 -20.96 -28.13 -3.02
C THR A 245 -22.31 -28.71 -2.61
N ASP A 246 -23.40 -28.39 -3.30
CA ASP A 246 -24.79 -28.76 -2.96
C ASP A 246 -25.20 -28.35 -1.51
N TYR A 247 -24.48 -27.42 -0.91
CA TYR A 247 -24.63 -27.06 0.52
C TYR A 247 -25.34 -25.71 0.74
N LEU A 248 -25.36 -24.84 -0.29
CA LEU A 248 -25.80 -23.45 -0.15
C LEU A 248 -27.10 -23.19 -0.90
N TYR A 249 -27.96 -22.39 -0.28
CA TYR A 249 -29.08 -21.71 -0.94
C TYR A 249 -28.68 -20.26 -1.22
N PRO A 250 -28.38 -19.91 -2.49
CA PRO A 250 -27.91 -18.57 -2.82
C PRO A 250 -28.99 -17.51 -2.57
N GLU A 251 -28.64 -16.47 -1.83
CA GLU A 251 -29.41 -15.23 -1.77
C GLU A 251 -29.10 -14.37 -3.00
N ASN A 252 -27.83 -14.34 -3.41
CA ASN A 252 -27.36 -13.54 -4.54
C ASN A 252 -26.83 -14.41 -5.69
N VAL A 253 -27.31 -14.14 -6.90
CA VAL A 253 -26.81 -14.79 -8.13
C VAL A 253 -25.82 -13.85 -8.82
N SER A 254 -24.54 -14.12 -8.66
CA SER A 254 -23.47 -13.39 -9.35
C SER A 254 -23.15 -14.02 -10.69
N ILE A 255 -23.17 -13.22 -11.76
CA ILE A 255 -22.77 -13.63 -13.10
C ILE A 255 -21.72 -12.68 -13.67
N TYR A 256 -20.80 -13.24 -14.46
CA TYR A 256 -19.82 -12.49 -15.25
C TYR A 256 -20.14 -12.70 -16.74
N CYS A 257 -20.25 -11.61 -17.50
CA CYS A 257 -20.62 -11.65 -18.91
C CYS A 257 -20.06 -10.44 -19.66
N ASP A 258 -19.61 -10.64 -20.90
CA ASP A 258 -19.08 -9.55 -21.73
C ASP A 258 -20.18 -8.77 -22.47
N GLN A 259 -21.31 -9.41 -22.78
CA GLN A 259 -22.40 -8.82 -23.59
C GLN A 259 -23.55 -8.21 -22.77
N GLY A 260 -23.37 -8.11 -21.45
CA GLY A 260 -24.41 -7.65 -20.53
C GLY A 260 -25.56 -8.64 -20.33
N ILE A 261 -26.65 -8.18 -19.73
CA ILE A 261 -27.73 -9.06 -19.22
C ILE A 261 -28.77 -9.49 -20.27
N LYS A 262 -28.64 -9.08 -21.54
CA LYS A 262 -29.64 -9.39 -22.59
C LYS A 262 -30.06 -10.87 -22.64
N PRO A 263 -29.14 -11.85 -22.51
CA PRO A 263 -29.51 -13.26 -22.58
C PRO A 263 -30.45 -13.72 -21.46
N ILE A 264 -30.46 -13.04 -20.31
CA ILE A 264 -31.27 -13.43 -19.14
C ILE A 264 -32.55 -12.62 -18.99
N VAL A 265 -32.66 -11.45 -19.64
CA VAL A 265 -33.81 -10.53 -19.47
C VAL A 265 -35.16 -11.22 -19.68
N LYS A 266 -35.26 -12.10 -20.69
CA LYS A 266 -36.53 -12.79 -21.03
C LYS A 266 -37.02 -13.74 -19.93
N ASP A 267 -36.11 -14.31 -19.15
CA ASP A 267 -36.44 -15.31 -18.13
C ASP A 267 -36.55 -14.71 -16.74
N THR A 268 -35.91 -13.55 -16.52
CA THR A 268 -35.72 -12.98 -15.18
C THR A 268 -36.45 -11.66 -14.93
N TYR A 269 -36.93 -10.97 -15.97
CA TYR A 269 -37.57 -9.66 -15.89
C TYR A 269 -36.85 -8.70 -14.92
N PRO A 270 -35.55 -8.42 -15.15
CA PRO A 270 -34.71 -7.78 -14.15
C PRO A 270 -35.07 -6.31 -13.99
N VAL A 271 -35.32 -5.89 -12.75
CA VAL A 271 -35.47 -4.49 -12.36
C VAL A 271 -34.14 -4.02 -11.78
N LYS A 272 -33.61 -2.89 -12.28
CA LYS A 272 -32.35 -2.34 -11.78
C LYS A 272 -32.51 -1.98 -10.30
N ASP A 273 -31.65 -2.53 -9.46
CA ASP A 273 -31.54 -2.17 -8.05
C ASP A 273 -30.45 -1.11 -7.93
N GLU A 274 -30.69 -0.06 -7.14
CA GLU A 274 -29.74 1.04 -6.95
C GLU A 274 -28.45 0.59 -6.24
#